data_AF-A0A2I6QLD0-F1
#
_entry.id   AF-A0A2I6QLD0-F1
#
_cell.length_a   1.000
_cell.length_b   1.000
_cell.length_c   1.000
_cell.angle_alpha   90.00
_cell.angle_beta   90.00
_cell.angle_gamma   90.00
#
_symmetry.space_group_name_H-M   'P 1'
#
loop_
_entity.id
_entity.type
_entity.pdbx_description
1 polymer ?
#
loop_
_entity_poly.entity_id
_entity_poly.type
_entity_poly.pdbx_seq_one_letter_code
_entity_poly.pdbx_strand_id
1 'polypeptide(L)'
;MRGVCHSHSKFSHDSEMPFEKILEAAKKANIKFLFMSDHVINTKADFSWQWRGEHDGVFFFPGFEMGGGFLVWNLPSDTVLSDTLDKRLLGKMIEEKGGMVFFAHSENTKWLWDLPQLRGMEIYNIHTDFLDEKLPSVLPDMMLNTNKYPDQTLRVIYDRHDDILARWDEMNKTRKIVGMCSVDAHKNVGVRLVCTEDDRLVVRDTSPSLDNSKDVNWLPRFLVRWAFGPIEPGKTLFQKDFDPYERSLRYDNNHLLVKEVNEATLVDALREGRNFVAFDMIADATGFTFLAEAGGRKAIPGEAIPYADGATLRVASPLPGRATLWRDGEMMRSKEGRTMEFDANKPGKYRVEFDVSILDEWTAWVYTNPINLYAETPPVPLPEPATATATTN
;
A
#
# COMPACT_ATOMS: atom_id res chain seq x y z
N MET A 1 0.58 14.13 3.50
CA MET A 1 1.02 13.50 4.77
C MET A 1 1.47 12.09 4.43
N ARG A 2 2.68 11.70 4.83
CA ARG A 2 3.27 10.39 4.49
C ARG A 2 2.93 9.35 5.56
N GLY A 3 2.56 8.15 5.14
CA GLY A 3 2.32 7.03 6.04
C GLY A 3 2.28 5.68 5.33
N VAL A 4 1.92 4.65 6.07
CA VAL A 4 1.87 3.26 5.59
C VAL A 4 0.50 2.66 5.77
N CYS A 5 0.17 1.75 4.85
CA CYS A 5 -0.96 0.86 4.95
C CYS A 5 -0.44 -0.58 4.97
N HIS A 6 -1.24 -1.48 5.53
CA HIS A 6 -0.91 -2.89 5.69
C HIS A 6 0.33 -3.11 6.56
N SER A 7 0.13 -3.15 7.88
CA SER A 7 1.20 -3.31 8.86
C SER A 7 0.73 -4.16 10.03
N HIS A 8 1.61 -5.05 10.48
CA HIS A 8 1.27 -6.06 11.48
C HIS A 8 1.97 -5.79 12.82
N SER A 9 1.28 -6.09 13.90
CA SER A 9 1.70 -5.96 15.29
C SER A 9 1.83 -7.32 15.97
N LYS A 10 2.15 -7.30 17.27
CA LYS A 10 2.21 -8.47 18.16
C LYS A 10 0.94 -9.34 18.20
N PHE A 11 -0.18 -8.84 17.65
CA PHE A 11 -1.43 -9.59 17.59
C PHE A 11 -1.57 -10.43 16.31
N SER A 12 -0.77 -10.14 15.28
CA SER A 12 -0.66 -11.03 14.13
C SER A 12 0.15 -12.27 14.47
N HIS A 13 -0.20 -13.42 13.88
CA HIS A 13 0.49 -14.69 14.17
C HIS A 13 1.94 -14.72 13.67
N ASP A 14 2.33 -13.78 12.82
CA ASP A 14 3.61 -13.67 12.11
C ASP A 14 4.31 -12.32 12.34
N SER A 15 3.89 -11.57 13.36
CA SER A 15 4.62 -10.39 13.85
C SER A 15 4.62 -10.39 15.37
N GLU A 16 5.79 -10.15 15.97
CA GLU A 16 5.94 -10.04 17.43
C GLU A 16 6.06 -8.57 17.87
N MET A 17 5.76 -7.60 17.00
CA MET A 17 6.08 -6.19 17.22
C MET A 17 5.09 -5.46 18.15
N PRO A 18 5.51 -5.02 19.35
CA PRO A 18 4.65 -4.22 20.22
C PRO A 18 4.39 -2.83 19.62
N PHE A 19 3.22 -2.24 19.89
CA PHE A 19 2.84 -0.93 19.35
C PHE A 19 3.82 0.19 19.72
N GLU A 20 4.42 0.13 20.91
CA GLU A 20 5.45 1.08 21.33
C GLU A 20 6.67 1.04 20.40
N LYS A 21 7.06 -0.17 19.96
CA LYS A 21 8.15 -0.35 19.00
C LYS A 21 7.77 0.04 17.57
N ILE A 22 6.51 -0.17 17.20
CA ILE A 22 5.96 0.32 15.93
C ILE A 22 6.01 1.85 15.91
N LEU A 23 5.57 2.52 16.98
CA LEU A 23 5.65 3.96 17.13
C LEU A 23 7.09 4.48 17.07
N GLU A 24 8.03 3.85 17.79
CA GLU A 24 9.46 4.17 17.70
C GLU A 24 9.98 4.08 16.25
N ALA A 25 9.64 3.00 15.54
CA ALA A 25 10.03 2.78 14.15
C ALA A 25 9.41 3.82 13.21
N ALA A 26 8.12 4.10 13.36
CA ALA A 26 7.39 5.08 12.57
C ALA A 26 8.00 6.49 12.72
N LYS A 27 8.34 6.89 13.95
CA LYS A 27 9.00 8.18 14.21
C LYS A 27 10.36 8.27 13.54
N LYS A 28 11.18 7.21 13.60
CA LYS A 28 12.49 7.17 12.93
C LYS A 28 12.37 7.23 11.40
N ALA A 29 11.36 6.57 10.85
CA ALA A 29 11.03 6.59 9.42
C ALA A 29 10.25 7.84 8.97
N ASN A 30 9.94 8.78 9.87
CA ASN A 30 9.11 9.97 9.62
C ASN A 30 7.70 9.66 9.06
N ILE A 31 7.14 8.53 9.46
CA ILE A 31 5.77 8.10 9.18
C ILE A 31 4.82 8.82 10.13
N LYS A 32 3.71 9.33 9.59
CA LYS A 32 2.73 10.11 10.34
C LYS A 32 1.39 9.41 10.56
N PHE A 33 1.14 8.32 9.82
CA PHE A 33 0.01 7.45 10.08
C PHE A 33 0.33 5.99 9.72
N LEU A 34 -0.34 5.06 10.40
CA LEU A 34 -0.34 3.63 10.10
C LEU A 34 -1.78 3.10 10.07
N PHE A 35 -2.12 2.44 8.96
CA PHE A 35 -3.30 1.57 8.90
C PHE A 35 -2.87 0.14 9.25
N MET A 36 -3.21 -0.29 10.46
CA MET A 36 -2.89 -1.62 10.99
C MET A 36 -3.74 -2.69 10.31
N SER A 37 -3.23 -3.92 10.22
CA SER A 37 -3.89 -5.00 9.49
C SER A 37 -3.59 -6.37 10.08
N ASP A 38 -3.48 -6.49 11.41
CA ASP A 38 -3.19 -7.77 12.06
C ASP A 38 -4.07 -8.91 11.54
N HIS A 39 -3.51 -10.11 11.46
CA HIS A 39 -4.31 -11.31 11.23
C HIS A 39 -5.30 -11.59 12.38
N VAL A 40 -6.39 -12.26 12.04
CA VAL A 40 -7.44 -12.61 13.00
C VAL A 40 -6.96 -13.63 14.04
N ILE A 41 -7.39 -13.48 15.29
CA ILE A 41 -7.09 -14.43 16.37
C ILE A 41 -8.31 -15.30 16.63
N ASN A 42 -8.17 -16.62 16.53
CA ASN A 42 -9.28 -17.56 16.67
C ASN A 42 -10.50 -17.15 15.81
N THR A 43 -10.22 -16.81 14.54
CA THR A 43 -11.16 -16.30 13.53
C THR A 43 -11.85 -14.97 13.86
N LYS A 44 -11.40 -14.24 14.89
CA LYS A 44 -11.98 -12.96 15.30
C LYS A 44 -11.07 -11.78 14.95
N ALA A 45 -11.67 -10.76 14.36
CA ALA A 45 -11.11 -9.43 14.20
C ALA A 45 -11.78 -8.50 15.24
N ASP A 46 -11.11 -8.27 16.37
CA ASP A 46 -11.61 -7.43 17.46
C ASP A 46 -10.86 -6.09 17.48
N PHE A 47 -11.58 -5.03 17.08
CA PHE A 47 -11.02 -3.70 16.90
C PHE A 47 -10.63 -3.01 18.22
N SER A 48 -10.91 -3.63 19.37
CA SER A 48 -10.49 -3.12 20.69
C SER A 48 -9.04 -3.45 21.03
N TRP A 49 -8.41 -4.39 20.32
CA TRP A 49 -7.06 -4.85 20.63
C TRP A 49 -5.96 -3.86 20.20
N GLN A 50 -6.20 -3.13 19.11
CA GLN A 50 -5.18 -2.28 18.49
C GLN A 50 -5.23 -0.83 18.99
N TRP A 51 -4.12 -0.12 18.86
CA TRP A 51 -4.08 1.32 19.12
C TRP A 51 -4.92 2.10 18.10
N ARG A 52 -5.62 3.13 18.59
CA ARG A 52 -6.37 4.10 17.79
C ARG A 52 -5.94 5.52 18.08
N GLY A 53 -6.03 6.38 17.08
CA GLY A 53 -5.90 7.82 17.22
C GLY A 53 -4.43 8.24 17.22
N GLU A 54 -4.18 9.47 17.66
CA GLU A 54 -2.83 10.01 17.70
C GLU A 54 -2.05 9.52 18.92
N HIS A 55 -0.86 8.96 18.68
CA HIS A 55 0.13 8.60 19.67
C HIS A 55 1.44 9.30 19.32
N ASP A 56 1.82 10.31 20.11
CA ASP A 56 3.09 11.05 19.96
C ASP A 56 3.37 11.54 18.52
N GLY A 57 2.36 12.16 17.90
CA GLY A 57 2.44 12.71 16.54
C GLY A 57 2.23 11.71 15.39
N VAL A 58 1.85 10.46 15.69
CA VAL A 58 1.57 9.41 14.70
C VAL A 58 0.15 8.87 14.88
N PHE A 59 -0.64 8.84 13.82
CA PHE A 59 -2.02 8.32 13.85
C PHE A 59 -2.05 6.81 13.61
N PHE A 60 -2.73 6.07 14.49
CA PHE A 60 -2.99 4.65 14.35
C PHE A 60 -4.45 4.40 13.98
N PHE A 61 -4.66 3.61 12.93
CA PHE A 61 -5.98 3.17 12.49
C PHE A 61 -6.09 1.66 12.66
N PRO A 62 -6.94 1.18 13.60
CA PRO A 62 -7.20 -0.24 13.74
C PRO A 62 -7.76 -0.86 12.46
N GLY A 63 -7.27 -2.05 12.13
CA GLY A 63 -7.75 -2.88 11.04
C GLY A 63 -7.19 -4.29 11.07
N PHE A 64 -7.80 -5.14 10.27
CA PHE A 64 -7.46 -6.56 10.20
C PHE A 64 -7.31 -6.99 8.75
N GLU A 65 -6.32 -7.84 8.51
CA GLU A 65 -6.27 -8.67 7.32
C GLU A 65 -7.07 -9.95 7.56
N MET A 66 -8.17 -10.07 6.83
CA MET A 66 -9.14 -11.14 6.91
C MET A 66 -9.10 -11.99 5.64
N GLY A 67 -9.56 -13.24 5.71
CA GLY A 67 -9.54 -14.16 4.58
C GLY A 67 -10.24 -13.58 3.35
N GLY A 68 -9.82 -14.03 2.16
CA GLY A 68 -10.30 -13.47 0.89
C GLY A 68 -9.61 -12.15 0.49
N GLY A 69 -8.46 -11.85 1.10
CA GLY A 69 -7.65 -10.66 0.86
C GLY A 69 -8.22 -9.39 1.49
N PHE A 70 -9.13 -9.48 2.46
CA PHE A 70 -9.83 -8.31 3.00
C PHE A 70 -8.93 -7.53 3.96
N LEU A 71 -8.55 -6.32 3.59
CA LEU A 71 -8.04 -5.31 4.51
C LEU A 71 -9.21 -4.45 4.98
N VAL A 72 -9.53 -4.52 6.28
CA VAL A 72 -10.71 -3.88 6.85
C VAL A 72 -10.31 -2.77 7.81
N TRP A 73 -10.77 -1.55 7.54
CA TRP A 73 -10.46 -0.37 8.36
C TRP A 73 -11.69 0.46 8.71
N ASN A 74 -11.47 1.42 9.63
CA ASN A 74 -12.43 2.45 10.00
C ASN A 74 -13.75 1.91 10.59
N LEU A 75 -13.66 0.91 11.46
CA LEU A 75 -14.78 0.42 12.25
C LEU A 75 -14.69 0.94 13.69
N PRO A 76 -15.81 1.06 14.42
CA PRO A 76 -15.80 1.38 15.85
C PRO A 76 -14.96 0.38 16.66
N SER A 77 -14.28 0.86 17.71
CA SER A 77 -13.37 0.02 18.52
C SER A 77 -14.07 -1.12 19.27
N ASP A 78 -15.38 -1.07 19.48
CA ASP A 78 -16.18 -2.15 20.07
C ASP A 78 -16.66 -3.18 19.04
N THR A 79 -16.26 -3.05 17.78
CA THR A 79 -16.63 -3.97 16.71
C THR A 79 -15.79 -5.24 16.77
N VAL A 80 -16.48 -6.38 16.70
CA VAL A 80 -15.87 -7.70 16.50
C VAL A 80 -16.47 -8.33 15.25
N LEU A 81 -15.62 -8.72 14.30
CA LEU A 81 -16.00 -9.45 13.10
C LEU A 81 -15.51 -10.90 13.17
N SER A 82 -16.23 -11.80 12.52
CA SER A 82 -15.84 -13.21 12.38
C SER A 82 -15.38 -13.49 10.95
N ASP A 83 -14.18 -14.01 10.80
CA ASP A 83 -13.58 -14.34 9.50
C ASP A 83 -14.25 -15.52 8.79
N THR A 84 -14.99 -16.33 9.54
CA THR A 84 -15.77 -17.46 9.03
C THR A 84 -17.04 -17.04 8.28
N LEU A 85 -17.41 -15.76 8.33
CA LEU A 85 -18.58 -15.26 7.62
C LEU A 85 -18.34 -15.27 6.11
N ASP A 86 -19.43 -15.47 5.35
CA ASP A 86 -19.40 -15.25 3.91
C ASP A 86 -18.90 -13.83 3.60
N LYS A 87 -17.98 -13.73 2.63
CA LYS A 87 -17.27 -12.48 2.35
C LYS A 87 -18.16 -11.39 1.77
N ARG A 88 -19.24 -11.75 1.06
CA ARG A 88 -20.21 -10.74 0.56
C ARG A 88 -21.07 -10.22 1.70
N LEU A 89 -21.50 -11.10 2.62
CA LEU A 89 -22.20 -10.67 3.83
C LEU A 89 -21.30 -9.80 4.71
N LEU A 90 -20.05 -10.21 4.91
CA LEU A 90 -19.06 -9.48 5.68
C LEU A 90 -18.82 -8.08 5.08
N GLY A 91 -18.67 -7.99 3.76
CA GLY A 91 -18.53 -6.70 3.06
C GLY A 91 -19.70 -5.75 3.36
N LYS A 92 -20.95 -6.22 3.28
CA LYS A 92 -22.14 -5.42 3.61
C LYS A 92 -22.14 -4.95 5.06
N MET A 93 -21.82 -5.85 6.01
CA MET A 93 -21.75 -5.50 7.43
C MET A 93 -20.69 -4.42 7.71
N ILE A 94 -19.54 -4.50 7.03
CA ILE A 94 -18.48 -3.50 7.14
C ILE A 94 -18.98 -2.14 6.62
N GLU A 95 -19.61 -2.12 5.45
CA GLU A 95 -20.15 -0.89 4.86
C GLU A 95 -21.25 -0.26 5.74
N GLU A 96 -22.18 -1.05 6.27
CA GLU A 96 -23.25 -0.59 7.18
C GLU A 96 -22.70 0.07 8.45
N LYS A 97 -21.53 -0.37 8.93
CA LYS A 97 -20.83 0.21 10.08
C LYS A 97 -19.91 1.38 9.70
N GLY A 98 -19.90 1.78 8.44
CA GLY A 98 -19.07 2.88 7.94
C GLY A 98 -17.60 2.51 7.72
N GLY A 99 -17.25 1.22 7.72
CA GLY A 99 -15.91 0.74 7.43
C GLY A 99 -15.55 0.82 5.95
N MET A 100 -14.35 0.36 5.62
CA MET A 100 -13.89 0.21 4.24
C MET A 100 -13.20 -1.14 4.05
N VAL A 101 -13.35 -1.67 2.83
CA VAL A 101 -12.71 -2.92 2.41
C VAL A 101 -11.74 -2.62 1.28
N PHE A 102 -10.50 -3.02 1.46
CA PHE A 102 -9.45 -3.02 0.45
C PHE A 102 -8.99 -4.45 0.20
N PHE A 103 -8.40 -4.73 -0.95
CA PHE A 103 -7.76 -6.03 -1.21
C PHE A 103 -6.25 -5.98 -1.03
N ALA A 104 -5.75 -6.89 -0.19
CA ALA A 104 -4.35 -7.30 -0.10
C ALA A 104 -4.00 -8.32 -1.18
N HIS A 105 -2.71 -8.47 -1.48
CA HIS A 105 -2.18 -9.48 -2.38
C HIS A 105 -2.94 -9.52 -3.71
N SER A 106 -3.01 -8.36 -4.36
CA SER A 106 -3.80 -8.12 -5.57
C SER A 106 -3.41 -9.00 -6.76
N GLU A 107 -2.24 -9.62 -6.74
CA GLU A 107 -1.81 -10.66 -7.68
C GLU A 107 -2.79 -11.84 -7.70
N ASN A 108 -3.46 -12.13 -6.58
CA ASN A 108 -4.33 -13.27 -6.48
C ASN A 108 -5.64 -13.06 -7.28
N THR A 109 -5.83 -13.93 -8.28
CA THR A 109 -6.98 -13.89 -9.18
C THR A 109 -8.27 -14.42 -8.56
N LYS A 110 -8.21 -15.05 -7.37
CA LYS A 110 -9.34 -15.71 -6.71
C LYS A 110 -10.16 -14.76 -5.81
N TRP A 111 -9.71 -13.53 -5.61
CA TRP A 111 -10.46 -12.55 -4.82
C TRP A 111 -11.79 -12.19 -5.48
N LEU A 112 -12.72 -11.70 -4.65
CA LEU A 112 -14.06 -11.29 -5.07
C LEU A 112 -13.99 -9.90 -5.73
N TRP A 113 -13.35 -9.81 -6.89
CA TRP A 113 -13.13 -8.53 -7.61
C TRP A 113 -14.43 -7.81 -7.99
N ASP A 114 -15.54 -8.54 -8.08
CA ASP A 114 -16.89 -8.00 -8.31
C ASP A 114 -17.60 -7.52 -7.03
N LEU A 115 -16.97 -7.61 -5.85
CA LEU A 115 -17.53 -7.15 -4.58
C LEU A 115 -17.89 -5.66 -4.65
N PRO A 116 -19.18 -5.27 -4.51
CA PRO A 116 -19.58 -3.87 -4.61
C PRO A 116 -18.93 -2.96 -3.56
N GLN A 117 -18.70 -3.50 -2.36
CA GLN A 117 -18.11 -2.81 -1.21
C GLN A 117 -16.60 -2.57 -1.33
N LEU A 118 -15.92 -3.19 -2.30
CA LEU A 118 -14.49 -2.99 -2.52
C LEU A 118 -14.21 -1.51 -2.86
N ARG A 119 -13.40 -0.86 -2.02
CA ARG A 119 -13.03 0.55 -2.14
C ARG A 119 -11.65 0.76 -2.77
N GLY A 120 -10.75 -0.18 -2.57
CA GLY A 120 -9.40 -0.09 -3.12
C GLY A 120 -8.66 -1.40 -3.10
N MET A 121 -7.42 -1.35 -3.57
CA MET A 121 -6.54 -2.51 -3.66
C MET A 121 -5.09 -2.07 -3.55
N GLU A 122 -4.25 -3.02 -3.20
CA GLU A 122 -2.81 -2.85 -3.33
C GLU A 122 -2.44 -2.80 -4.82
N ILE A 123 -1.77 -1.73 -5.22
CA ILE A 123 -1.19 -1.59 -6.56
C ILE A 123 0.31 -1.94 -6.57
N TYR A 124 0.89 -2.06 -5.37
CA TYR A 124 2.23 -2.57 -5.12
C TYR A 124 2.27 -3.16 -3.71
N ASN A 125 2.92 -4.31 -3.56
CA ASN A 125 3.19 -4.94 -2.28
C ASN A 125 4.58 -5.62 -2.33
N ILE A 126 5.45 -5.31 -1.37
CA ILE A 126 6.79 -5.88 -1.28
C ILE A 126 6.78 -7.41 -1.06
N HIS A 127 5.73 -7.96 -0.43
CA HIS A 127 5.58 -9.40 -0.21
C HIS A 127 5.56 -10.19 -1.51
N THR A 128 4.88 -9.67 -2.52
CA THR A 128 4.76 -10.31 -3.84
C THR A 128 6.12 -10.45 -4.51
N ASP A 129 6.97 -9.43 -4.39
CA ASP A 129 8.35 -9.47 -4.90
C ASP A 129 9.19 -10.53 -4.19
N PHE A 130 9.08 -10.64 -2.86
CA PHE A 130 9.75 -11.68 -2.09
C PHE A 130 9.32 -13.11 -2.46
N LEU A 131 8.09 -13.30 -2.95
CA LEU A 131 7.58 -14.61 -3.38
C LEU A 131 8.00 -14.99 -4.81
N ASP A 132 8.09 -14.02 -5.72
CA ASP A 132 8.41 -14.26 -7.13
C ASP A 132 9.92 -14.41 -7.37
N GLU A 133 10.74 -13.75 -6.56
CA GLU A 133 12.18 -13.81 -6.73
C GLU A 133 12.77 -15.20 -6.47
N LYS A 134 13.72 -15.58 -7.33
CA LYS A 134 14.64 -16.67 -7.05
C LYS A 134 15.62 -16.22 -5.96
N LEU A 135 15.20 -16.27 -4.70
CA LEU A 135 16.02 -15.95 -3.51
C LEU A 135 17.52 -16.32 -3.63
N PRO A 136 17.95 -17.46 -4.22
CA PRO A 136 19.37 -17.77 -4.35
C PRO A 136 20.22 -16.76 -5.14
N SER A 137 19.65 -16.01 -6.10
CA SER A 137 20.42 -15.05 -6.91
C SER A 137 20.65 -13.72 -6.21
N VAL A 138 19.73 -13.29 -5.34
CA VAL A 138 19.82 -12.03 -4.59
C VAL A 138 20.49 -12.19 -3.23
N LEU A 139 20.51 -13.42 -2.69
CA LEU A 139 21.05 -13.71 -1.35
C LEU A 139 22.51 -13.28 -1.13
N PRO A 140 23.45 -13.45 -2.10
CA PRO A 140 24.82 -12.96 -1.91
C PRO A 140 24.89 -11.44 -1.70
N ASP A 141 24.13 -10.68 -2.50
CA ASP A 141 24.07 -9.22 -2.36
C ASP A 141 23.36 -8.82 -1.06
N MET A 142 22.27 -9.49 -0.68
CA MET A 142 21.62 -9.31 0.62
C MET A 142 22.57 -9.58 1.79
N MET A 143 23.41 -10.60 1.73
CA MET A 143 24.34 -10.91 2.81
C MET A 143 25.49 -9.91 2.90
N LEU A 144 26.05 -9.49 1.76
CA LEU A 144 27.25 -8.66 1.71
C LEU A 144 26.94 -7.16 1.84
N ASN A 145 25.85 -6.69 1.24
CA ASN A 145 25.59 -5.26 1.05
C ASN A 145 24.57 -4.68 2.02
N THR A 146 23.67 -5.48 2.64
CA THR A 146 22.60 -4.96 3.51
C THR A 146 23.09 -4.10 4.69
N ASN A 147 24.32 -4.30 5.18
CA ASN A 147 24.87 -3.45 6.24
C ASN A 147 25.24 -2.04 5.74
N LYS A 148 25.74 -1.93 4.50
CA LYS A 148 26.27 -0.68 3.93
C LYS A 148 25.28 0.03 3.02
N TYR A 149 24.50 -0.74 2.26
CA TYR A 149 23.51 -0.30 1.27
C TYR A 149 22.16 -0.97 1.49
N PRO A 150 21.59 -0.86 2.70
CA PRO A 150 20.38 -1.58 3.08
C PRO A 150 19.19 -1.34 2.16
N ASP A 151 18.90 -0.09 1.87
CA ASP A 151 17.71 0.29 1.10
C ASP A 151 17.90 -0.11 -0.36
N GLN A 152 19.09 0.10 -0.92
CA GLN A 152 19.41 -0.31 -2.28
C GLN A 152 19.32 -1.82 -2.45
N THR A 153 19.70 -2.58 -1.42
CA THR A 153 19.65 -4.04 -1.46
C THR A 153 18.22 -4.55 -1.35
N LEU A 154 17.40 -3.94 -0.50
CA LEU A 154 15.97 -4.27 -0.44
C LEU A 154 15.27 -3.92 -1.76
N ARG A 155 15.71 -2.87 -2.45
CA ARG A 155 15.18 -2.47 -3.75
C ARG A 155 15.49 -3.41 -4.90
N VAL A 156 16.51 -4.27 -4.77
CA VAL A 156 16.87 -5.23 -5.85
C VAL A 156 15.69 -6.12 -6.21
N ILE A 157 14.82 -6.39 -5.23
CA ILE A 157 13.67 -7.27 -5.40
C ILE A 157 12.50 -6.61 -6.15
N TYR A 158 12.57 -5.30 -6.37
CA TYR A 158 11.49 -4.55 -6.97
C TYR A 158 11.21 -5.05 -8.39
N ASP A 159 10.00 -5.56 -8.60
CA ASP A 159 9.44 -5.75 -9.92
C ASP A 159 8.21 -4.85 -10.13
N ARG A 160 8.08 -4.35 -11.35
CA ARG A 160 6.88 -3.59 -11.74
C ARG A 160 5.74 -4.58 -11.95
N HIS A 161 4.70 -4.50 -11.14
CA HIS A 161 3.52 -5.37 -11.23
C HIS A 161 2.53 -4.91 -12.31
N ASP A 162 2.91 -5.05 -13.58
CA ASP A 162 2.08 -4.61 -14.71
C ASP A 162 0.68 -5.22 -14.72
N ASP A 163 0.54 -6.50 -14.34
CA ASP A 163 -0.77 -7.18 -14.28
C ASP A 163 -1.68 -6.60 -13.18
N ILE A 164 -1.12 -6.20 -12.03
CA ILE A 164 -1.87 -5.56 -10.95
C ILE A 164 -2.32 -4.17 -11.38
N LEU A 165 -1.42 -3.39 -12.01
CA LEU A 165 -1.73 -2.07 -12.54
C LEU A 165 -2.81 -2.14 -13.63
N ALA A 166 -2.72 -3.11 -14.54
CA ALA A 166 -3.71 -3.32 -15.59
C ALA A 166 -5.08 -3.69 -15.02
N ARG A 167 -5.15 -4.53 -13.98
CA ARG A 167 -6.41 -4.83 -13.28
C ARG A 167 -6.99 -3.59 -12.61
N TRP A 168 -6.16 -2.83 -11.91
CA TRP A 168 -6.58 -1.60 -11.25
C TRP A 168 -7.15 -0.58 -12.25
N ASP A 169 -6.52 -0.45 -13.41
CA ASP A 169 -6.98 0.38 -14.51
C ASP A 169 -8.31 -0.10 -15.10
N GLU A 170 -8.42 -1.40 -15.38
CA GLU A 170 -9.65 -2.00 -15.92
C GLU A 170 -10.84 -1.78 -14.99
N MET A 171 -10.65 -2.03 -13.68
CA MET A 171 -11.69 -1.79 -12.69
C MET A 171 -12.08 -0.31 -12.63
N ASN A 172 -11.10 0.60 -12.76
CA ASN A 172 -11.37 2.02 -12.73
C ASN A 172 -12.15 2.53 -13.95
N LYS A 173 -12.25 1.80 -15.07
CA LYS A 173 -13.11 2.22 -16.19
C LYS A 173 -14.57 2.42 -15.77
N THR A 174 -15.06 1.62 -14.82
CA THR A 174 -16.47 1.66 -14.38
C THR A 174 -16.66 1.94 -12.90
N ARG A 175 -15.64 1.72 -12.07
CA ARG A 175 -15.71 1.89 -10.60
C ARG A 175 -14.70 2.91 -10.11
N LYS A 176 -14.85 3.40 -8.89
CA LYS A 176 -13.80 4.17 -8.20
C LYS A 176 -13.06 3.21 -7.27
N ILE A 177 -11.89 2.74 -7.71
CA ILE A 177 -11.04 1.83 -6.93
C ILE A 177 -9.75 2.55 -6.59
N VAL A 178 -9.51 2.75 -5.30
CA VAL A 178 -8.31 3.41 -4.79
C VAL A 178 -7.10 2.48 -4.92
N GLY A 179 -6.02 2.99 -5.49
CA GLY A 179 -4.71 2.36 -5.43
C GLY A 179 -3.97 2.81 -4.18
N MET A 180 -3.42 1.85 -3.44
CA MET A 180 -2.49 2.10 -2.33
C MET A 180 -1.30 1.15 -2.45
N CYS A 181 -0.20 1.50 -1.82
CA CYS A 181 0.92 0.59 -1.67
C CYS A 181 0.95 0.05 -0.25
N SER A 182 1.58 -1.10 -0.09
CA SER A 182 1.60 -1.83 1.16
C SER A 182 2.98 -2.38 1.41
N VAL A 183 3.47 -2.07 2.60
CA VAL A 183 4.76 -2.55 3.10
C VAL A 183 4.67 -3.97 3.64
N ASP A 184 3.44 -4.45 3.92
CA ASP A 184 3.15 -5.73 4.57
C ASP A 184 4.13 -6.01 5.72
N ALA A 185 4.32 -4.98 6.56
CA ALA A 185 5.45 -4.93 7.47
C ALA A 185 5.26 -5.96 8.59
N HIS A 186 6.11 -6.98 8.55
CA HIS A 186 6.22 -8.03 9.54
C HIS A 186 7.62 -8.06 10.15
N LYS A 187 7.75 -8.48 11.40
CA LYS A 187 9.06 -8.87 11.95
C LYS A 187 9.27 -10.38 11.82
N ASN A 188 9.26 -10.89 10.59
CA ASN A 188 9.41 -12.32 10.31
C ASN A 188 10.40 -12.63 9.17
N VAL A 189 10.93 -11.63 8.45
CA VAL A 189 11.87 -11.86 7.33
C VAL A 189 13.33 -11.76 7.79
N GLY A 190 13.92 -12.92 8.06
CA GLY A 190 15.26 -13.01 8.61
C GLY A 190 15.63 -14.44 9.01
N VAL A 191 16.88 -14.59 9.47
CA VAL A 191 17.45 -15.88 9.87
C VAL A 191 18.05 -15.76 11.26
N ARG A 192 17.74 -16.73 12.12
CA ARG A 192 18.33 -16.89 13.46
C ARG A 192 19.08 -18.21 13.54
N LEU A 193 20.31 -18.17 14.05
CA LEU A 193 21.03 -19.36 14.51
C LEU A 193 20.81 -19.49 16.02
N VAL A 194 20.20 -20.58 16.43
CA VAL A 194 19.83 -20.84 17.83
C VAL A 194 20.48 -22.14 18.30
N CYS A 195 20.97 -22.15 19.54
CA CYS A 195 21.29 -23.37 20.24
C CYS A 195 20.07 -23.81 21.06
N THR A 196 19.47 -24.96 20.76
CA THR A 196 18.29 -25.45 21.50
C THR A 196 18.65 -25.90 22.91
N GLU A 197 17.64 -26.13 23.74
CA GLU A 197 17.83 -26.73 25.07
C GLU A 197 18.51 -28.11 24.98
N ASP A 198 18.24 -28.87 23.92
CA ASP A 198 18.90 -30.16 23.61
C ASP A 198 20.31 -30.02 23.00
N ASP A 199 20.96 -28.86 23.12
CA ASP A 199 22.32 -28.57 22.63
C ASP A 199 22.52 -28.69 21.10
N ARG A 200 21.44 -28.65 20.31
CA ARG A 200 21.48 -28.68 18.83
C ARG A 200 21.63 -27.28 18.27
N LEU A 201 22.43 -27.14 17.21
CA LEU A 201 22.50 -25.92 16.41
C LEU A 201 21.47 -26.00 15.30
N VAL A 202 20.53 -25.07 15.31
CA VAL A 202 19.44 -24.97 14.32
C VAL A 202 19.42 -23.59 13.72
N VAL A 203 19.29 -23.54 12.41
CA VAL A 203 18.92 -22.32 11.70
C VAL A 203 17.41 -22.32 11.59
N ARG A 204 16.78 -21.23 12.02
CA ARG A 204 15.34 -21.01 11.90
C ARG A 204 15.10 -19.68 11.19
N ASP A 205 14.00 -19.55 10.49
CA ASP A 205 13.56 -18.22 10.07
C ASP A 205 13.16 -17.39 11.30
N THR A 206 12.96 -16.09 11.11
CA THR A 206 12.52 -15.20 12.19
C THR A 206 11.01 -15.23 12.43
N SER A 207 10.24 -16.04 11.69
CA SER A 207 8.78 -16.14 11.84
C SER A 207 8.41 -16.95 13.08
N PRO A 208 7.46 -16.48 13.90
CA PRO A 208 7.02 -17.21 15.09
C PRO A 208 6.07 -18.38 14.78
N SER A 209 5.46 -18.45 13.59
CA SER A 209 4.37 -19.40 13.27
C SER A 209 4.80 -20.66 12.51
N LEU A 210 5.98 -20.65 11.87
CA LEU A 210 6.48 -21.77 11.07
C LEU A 210 7.76 -22.33 11.68
N ASP A 211 7.73 -23.56 12.20
CA ASP A 211 8.96 -24.26 12.59
C ASP A 211 9.69 -24.80 11.34
N ASN A 212 10.27 -23.88 10.55
CA ASN A 212 11.13 -24.20 9.41
C ASN A 212 12.57 -24.43 9.86
N SER A 213 12.77 -25.09 10.99
CA SER A 213 14.10 -25.29 11.55
C SER A 213 14.89 -26.34 10.76
N LYS A 214 16.15 -26.01 10.45
CA LYS A 214 17.10 -26.92 9.82
C LYS A 214 18.29 -27.15 10.73
N ASP A 215 18.56 -28.40 11.07
CA ASP A 215 19.78 -28.74 11.80
C ASP A 215 21.01 -28.38 10.99
N VAL A 216 21.90 -27.63 11.63
CA VAL A 216 23.20 -27.27 11.08
C VAL A 216 24.33 -27.81 11.95
N ASN A 217 24.09 -28.95 12.62
CA ASN A 217 25.10 -29.63 13.45
C ASN A 217 26.34 -30.08 12.66
N TRP A 218 26.27 -30.08 11.32
CA TRP A 218 27.43 -30.26 10.46
C TRP A 218 28.43 -29.08 10.54
N LEU A 219 27.98 -27.89 10.97
CA LEU A 219 28.85 -26.73 11.20
C LEU A 219 29.77 -26.99 12.39
N PRO A 220 31.10 -26.87 12.22
CA PRO A 220 32.03 -27.07 13.32
C PRO A 220 31.78 -26.08 14.46
N ARG A 221 31.46 -26.58 15.66
CA ARG A 221 31.12 -25.74 16.84
C ARG A 221 32.22 -24.74 17.20
N PHE A 222 33.49 -25.05 16.94
CA PHE A 222 34.59 -24.12 17.18
C PHE A 222 34.53 -22.89 16.26
N LEU A 223 34.10 -23.05 15.00
CA LEU A 223 33.92 -21.94 14.05
C LEU A 223 32.73 -21.07 14.46
N VAL A 224 31.62 -21.71 14.86
CA VAL A 224 30.44 -21.02 15.38
C VAL A 224 30.79 -20.22 16.63
N ARG A 225 31.53 -20.82 17.57
CA ARG A 225 31.98 -20.15 18.79
C ARG A 225 32.94 -19.00 18.51
N TRP A 226 33.83 -19.18 17.54
CA TRP A 226 34.76 -18.13 17.11
C TRP A 226 34.02 -16.95 16.46
N ALA A 227 33.00 -17.21 15.63
CA ALA A 227 32.25 -16.19 14.91
C ALA A 227 31.19 -15.48 15.78
N PHE A 228 30.53 -16.19 16.70
CA PHE A 228 29.32 -15.70 17.38
C PHE A 228 29.40 -15.74 18.92
N GLY A 229 30.51 -16.20 19.50
CA GLY A 229 30.69 -16.28 20.95
C GLY A 229 30.21 -17.59 21.59
N PRO A 230 30.06 -17.64 22.93
CA PRO A 230 29.73 -18.87 23.66
C PRO A 230 28.41 -19.49 23.20
N ILE A 231 28.43 -20.82 22.98
CA ILE A 231 27.25 -21.61 22.65
C ILE A 231 26.61 -22.07 23.96
N GLU A 232 25.45 -21.50 24.28
CA GLU A 232 24.69 -21.79 25.49
C GLU A 232 23.29 -22.32 25.10
N PRO A 233 22.78 -23.37 25.75
CA PRO A 233 21.44 -23.88 25.48
C PRO A 233 20.37 -22.79 25.66
N GLY A 234 19.42 -22.73 24.72
CA GLY A 234 18.35 -21.73 24.71
C GLY A 234 18.76 -20.35 24.16
N LYS A 235 20.00 -20.18 23.71
CA LYS A 235 20.51 -18.87 23.25
C LYS A 235 20.49 -18.71 21.73
N THR A 236 20.04 -17.55 21.28
CA THR A 236 20.25 -17.08 19.90
C THR A 236 21.69 -16.61 19.74
N LEU A 237 22.47 -17.29 18.90
CA LEU A 237 23.87 -17.01 18.63
C LEU A 237 24.04 -15.91 17.58
N PHE A 238 23.14 -15.89 16.60
CA PHE A 238 23.16 -14.92 15.50
C PHE A 238 21.73 -14.64 15.07
N GLN A 239 21.43 -13.39 14.73
CA GLN A 239 20.19 -13.00 14.08
C GLN A 239 20.50 -11.97 13.02
N LYS A 240 19.96 -12.19 11.83
CA LYS A 240 19.99 -11.23 10.73
C LYS A 240 18.58 -11.06 10.18
N ASP A 241 18.05 -9.87 10.40
CA ASP A 241 16.78 -9.44 9.80
C ASP A 241 17.11 -8.81 8.43
N PHE A 242 16.42 -9.28 7.39
CA PHE A 242 16.60 -8.78 6.02
C PHE A 242 15.65 -7.63 5.72
N ASP A 243 14.46 -7.66 6.31
CA ASP A 243 13.53 -6.53 6.34
C ASP A 243 13.22 -6.10 7.79
N PRO A 244 14.10 -5.30 8.43
CA PRO A 244 13.78 -4.72 9.72
C PRO A 244 12.55 -3.82 9.60
N TYR A 245 11.63 -3.89 10.56
CA TYR A 245 10.37 -3.13 10.54
C TYR A 245 10.53 -1.64 10.18
N GLU A 246 11.51 -0.94 10.78
CA GLU A 246 11.79 0.47 10.46
C GLU A 246 12.12 0.70 8.98
N ARG A 247 12.79 -0.26 8.33
CA ARG A 247 13.17 -0.18 6.92
C ARG A 247 11.99 -0.47 6.02
N SER A 248 11.21 -1.50 6.32
CA SER A 248 9.94 -1.80 5.66
C SER A 248 9.07 -0.54 5.58
N LEU A 249 8.93 0.19 6.70
CA LEU A 249 8.21 1.46 6.76
C LEU A 249 8.74 2.57 5.84
N ARG A 250 9.96 2.48 5.31
CA ARG A 250 10.55 3.47 4.40
C ARG A 250 10.43 3.08 2.93
N TYR A 251 10.09 1.84 2.62
CA TYR A 251 10.19 1.26 1.29
C TYR A 251 9.27 1.97 0.29
N ASP A 252 7.97 1.73 0.43
CA ASP A 252 6.88 2.32 -0.33
C ASP A 252 5.86 2.94 0.63
N ASN A 253 5.40 4.14 0.33
CA ASN A 253 4.51 4.88 1.22
C ASN A 253 3.35 5.55 0.51
N ASN A 254 2.27 5.70 1.28
CA ASN A 254 1.08 6.41 0.88
C ASN A 254 1.18 7.87 1.33
N HIS A 255 0.98 8.79 0.39
CA HIS A 255 0.91 10.22 0.64
C HIS A 255 -0.54 10.70 0.58
N LEU A 256 -1.19 10.83 1.74
CA LEU A 256 -2.56 11.36 1.84
C LEU A 256 -2.56 12.88 1.66
N LEU A 257 -3.44 13.36 0.78
CA LEU A 257 -3.64 14.76 0.47
C LEU A 257 -4.80 15.31 1.31
N VAL A 258 -4.45 16.03 2.37
CA VAL A 258 -5.41 16.59 3.33
C VAL A 258 -5.12 18.07 3.60
N LYS A 259 -6.18 18.86 3.82
CA LYS A 259 -6.06 20.27 4.22
C LYS A 259 -5.81 20.43 5.71
N GLU A 260 -6.48 19.59 6.50
CA GLU A 260 -6.38 19.52 7.95
C GLU A 260 -5.96 18.11 8.34
N VAL A 261 -5.24 17.97 9.44
CA VAL A 261 -4.75 16.68 9.91
C VAL A 261 -5.55 16.24 11.12
N ASN A 262 -6.41 15.25 10.93
CA ASN A 262 -7.13 14.52 11.99
C ASN A 262 -7.59 13.15 11.49
N GLU A 263 -8.02 12.27 12.41
CA GLU A 263 -8.43 10.89 12.11
C GLU A 263 -9.45 10.81 10.95
N ALA A 264 -10.50 11.63 11.00
CA ALA A 264 -11.57 11.63 10.00
C ALA A 264 -11.07 12.04 8.60
N THR A 265 -10.27 13.11 8.52
CA THR A 265 -9.74 13.59 7.23
C THR A 265 -8.77 12.60 6.58
N LEU A 266 -7.99 11.86 7.36
CA LEU A 266 -7.06 10.85 6.84
C LEU A 266 -7.82 9.62 6.31
N VAL A 267 -8.82 9.16 7.07
CA VAL A 267 -9.74 8.10 6.62
C VAL A 267 -10.46 8.51 5.34
N ASP A 268 -10.98 9.73 5.29
CA ASP A 268 -11.70 10.25 4.12
C ASP A 268 -10.77 10.41 2.92
N ALA A 269 -9.52 10.85 3.12
CA ALA A 269 -8.54 10.92 2.05
C ALA A 269 -8.21 9.54 1.45
N LEU A 270 -7.99 8.52 2.28
CA LEU A 270 -7.76 7.16 1.79
C LEU A 270 -9.02 6.61 1.11
N ARG A 271 -10.20 6.76 1.72
CA ARG A 271 -11.49 6.30 1.17
C ARG A 271 -11.77 6.87 -0.22
N GLU A 272 -11.48 8.16 -0.41
CA GLU A 272 -11.75 8.86 -1.65
C GLU A 272 -10.59 8.81 -2.65
N GLY A 273 -9.48 8.14 -2.33
CA GLY A 273 -8.31 8.04 -3.20
C GLY A 273 -7.57 9.36 -3.37
N ARG A 274 -7.68 10.27 -2.40
CA ARG A 274 -6.87 11.50 -2.32
C ARG A 274 -5.47 11.16 -1.81
N ASN A 275 -4.78 10.32 -2.57
CA ASN A 275 -3.45 9.85 -2.29
C ASN A 275 -2.66 9.54 -3.55
N PHE A 276 -1.35 9.57 -3.41
CA PHE A 276 -0.42 8.93 -4.33
C PHE A 276 0.52 8.02 -3.54
N VAL A 277 1.09 7.06 -4.24
CA VAL A 277 2.10 6.13 -3.74
C VAL A 277 3.46 6.63 -4.19
N ALA A 278 4.46 6.54 -3.32
CA ALA A 278 5.85 6.82 -3.66
C ALA A 278 6.80 5.79 -3.05
N PHE A 279 7.84 5.42 -3.79
CA PHE A 279 8.99 4.68 -3.26
C PHE A 279 9.94 5.66 -2.56
N ASP A 280 9.58 6.11 -1.36
CA ASP A 280 10.33 7.13 -0.63
C ASP A 280 11.73 6.67 -0.20
N MET A 281 12.02 5.36 -0.26
CA MET A 281 13.39 4.85 -0.12
C MET A 281 14.32 5.36 -1.22
N ILE A 282 13.78 5.70 -2.40
CA ILE A 282 14.53 6.24 -3.53
C ILE A 282 14.77 7.73 -3.31
N ALA A 283 13.69 8.46 -3.03
CA ALA A 283 13.71 9.89 -2.81
C ALA A 283 12.42 10.36 -2.12
N ASP A 284 12.54 11.41 -1.30
CA ASP A 284 11.41 12.07 -0.65
C ASP A 284 10.46 12.70 -1.68
N ALA A 285 9.22 12.22 -1.72
CA ALA A 285 8.19 12.71 -2.63
C ALA A 285 7.46 13.97 -2.14
N THR A 286 7.87 14.55 -1.01
CA THR A 286 7.29 15.80 -0.49
C THR A 286 7.31 16.91 -1.56
N GLY A 287 6.14 17.44 -1.87
CA GLY A 287 5.94 18.48 -2.89
C GLY A 287 5.55 17.94 -4.27
N PHE A 288 5.55 16.61 -4.48
CA PHE A 288 4.97 16.02 -5.69
C PHE A 288 3.49 16.40 -5.79
N THR A 289 3.07 16.84 -6.97
CA THR A 289 1.72 17.34 -7.23
C THR A 289 1.23 16.85 -8.58
N PHE A 290 0.01 16.31 -8.61
CA PHE A 290 -0.77 16.07 -9.81
C PHE A 290 -2.10 16.81 -9.69
N LEU A 291 -2.44 17.62 -10.68
CA LEU A 291 -3.57 18.55 -10.64
C LEU A 291 -4.26 18.59 -12.00
N ALA A 292 -5.59 18.56 -12.01
CA ALA A 292 -6.39 18.89 -13.18
C ALA A 292 -7.01 20.28 -13.05
N GLU A 293 -7.07 21.02 -14.15
CA GLU A 293 -7.82 22.27 -14.25
C GLU A 293 -8.77 22.19 -15.47
N ALA A 294 -10.07 22.36 -15.25
CA ALA A 294 -11.09 22.33 -16.29
C ALA A 294 -12.24 23.28 -15.94
N GLY A 295 -12.66 24.15 -16.86
CA GLY A 295 -13.81 25.03 -16.66
C GLY A 295 -13.72 25.94 -15.41
N GLY A 296 -12.51 26.38 -15.05
CA GLY A 296 -12.25 27.17 -13.84
C GLY A 296 -12.26 26.39 -12.52
N ARG A 297 -12.46 25.07 -12.55
CA ARG A 297 -12.37 24.17 -11.40
C ARG A 297 -11.01 23.49 -11.36
N LYS A 298 -10.62 23.03 -10.16
CA LYS A 298 -9.41 22.25 -9.94
C LYS A 298 -9.74 20.93 -9.25
N ALA A 299 -8.99 19.88 -9.54
CA ALA A 299 -9.12 18.58 -8.91
C ALA A 299 -7.74 17.96 -8.66
N ILE A 300 -7.61 17.23 -7.55
CA ILE A 300 -6.43 16.41 -7.21
C ILE A 300 -6.77 14.91 -7.34
N PRO A 301 -5.80 13.98 -7.24
CA PRO A 301 -6.08 12.54 -7.24
C PRO A 301 -7.29 12.16 -6.38
N GLY A 302 -8.12 11.24 -6.87
CA GLY A 302 -9.34 10.81 -6.19
C GLY A 302 -10.57 11.70 -6.39
N GLU A 303 -10.39 12.94 -6.87
CA GLU A 303 -11.49 13.87 -7.12
C GLU A 303 -12.03 13.77 -8.56
N ALA A 304 -13.20 14.38 -8.77
CA ALA A 304 -13.90 14.40 -10.04
C ALA A 304 -14.41 15.82 -10.36
N ILE A 305 -14.21 16.28 -11.60
CA ILE A 305 -14.77 17.54 -12.10
C ILE A 305 -15.32 17.35 -13.52
N PRO A 306 -16.29 18.18 -13.96
CA PRO A 306 -16.75 18.17 -15.34
C PRO A 306 -15.59 18.38 -16.31
N TYR A 307 -15.58 17.60 -17.38
CA TYR A 307 -14.74 17.87 -18.54
C TYR A 307 -15.18 19.19 -19.19
N ALA A 308 -14.19 19.98 -19.59
CA ALA A 308 -14.37 21.18 -20.40
C ALA A 308 -13.27 21.22 -21.46
N ASP A 309 -13.57 21.77 -22.63
CA ASP A 309 -12.56 21.92 -23.68
C ASP A 309 -11.40 22.81 -23.18
N GLY A 310 -10.18 22.39 -23.51
CA GLY A 310 -8.96 23.00 -22.97
C GLY A 310 -8.64 22.58 -21.53
N ALA A 311 -9.22 21.50 -21.02
CA ALA A 311 -8.80 20.92 -19.75
C ALA A 311 -7.30 20.57 -19.76
N THR A 312 -6.61 20.91 -18.68
CA THR A 312 -5.17 20.69 -18.53
C THR A 312 -4.87 19.83 -17.31
N LEU A 313 -3.81 19.04 -17.42
CA LEU A 313 -3.28 18.18 -16.39
C LEU A 313 -1.83 18.58 -16.12
N ARG A 314 -1.53 18.95 -14.88
CA ARG A 314 -0.20 19.43 -14.45
C ARG A 314 0.43 18.47 -13.47
N VAL A 315 1.69 18.16 -13.74
CA VAL A 315 2.55 17.38 -12.85
C VAL A 315 3.69 18.28 -12.41
N ALA A 316 3.94 18.37 -11.11
CA ALA A 316 5.11 19.00 -10.54
C ALA A 316 5.81 18.02 -9.60
N SER A 317 7.12 17.94 -9.70
CA SER A 317 7.93 16.96 -8.97
C SER A 317 9.16 17.64 -8.33
N PRO A 318 9.56 17.25 -7.11
CA PRO A 318 10.77 17.78 -6.47
C PRO A 318 12.05 17.27 -7.13
N LEU A 319 11.97 16.25 -8.00
CA LEU A 319 13.06 15.73 -8.81
C LEU A 319 12.76 15.82 -10.31
N PRO A 320 13.78 15.97 -11.17
CA PRO A 320 13.58 15.80 -12.60
C PRO A 320 13.29 14.31 -12.86
N GLY A 321 12.38 14.04 -13.78
CA GLY A 321 12.09 12.68 -14.18
C GLY A 321 11.15 12.63 -15.37
N ARG A 322 10.52 11.49 -15.58
CA ARG A 322 9.61 11.25 -16.68
C ARG A 322 8.20 11.00 -16.14
N ALA A 323 7.28 11.88 -16.49
CA ALA A 323 5.85 11.67 -16.24
C ALA A 323 5.22 10.96 -17.42
N THR A 324 4.59 9.82 -17.18
CA THR A 324 3.77 9.08 -18.15
C THR A 324 2.30 9.26 -17.78
N LEU A 325 1.53 9.87 -18.68
CA LEU A 325 0.10 10.08 -18.51
C LEU A 325 -0.69 8.88 -19.04
N TRP A 326 -1.62 8.39 -18.23
CA TRP A 326 -2.55 7.32 -18.57
C TRP A 326 -3.98 7.84 -18.53
N ARG A 327 -4.84 7.30 -19.39
CA ARG A 327 -6.27 7.58 -19.41
C ARG A 327 -7.04 6.27 -19.57
N ASP A 328 -7.89 5.93 -18.60
CA ASP A 328 -8.72 4.72 -18.63
C ASP A 328 -7.92 3.43 -18.94
N GLY A 329 -6.69 3.33 -18.40
CA GLY A 329 -5.77 2.20 -18.62
C GLY A 329 -4.96 2.24 -19.91
N GLU A 330 -5.12 3.27 -20.74
CA GLU A 330 -4.34 3.44 -21.96
C GLU A 330 -3.23 4.48 -21.74
N MET A 331 -1.98 4.12 -22.06
CA MET A 331 -0.86 5.06 -22.07
C MET A 331 -1.08 6.12 -23.15
N MET A 332 -1.04 7.39 -22.76
CA MET A 332 -1.27 8.51 -23.69
C MET A 332 0.04 9.08 -24.22
N ARG A 333 0.84 9.67 -23.33
CA ARG A 333 2.06 10.42 -23.67
C ARG A 333 3.00 10.43 -22.46
N SER A 334 4.29 10.54 -22.70
CA SER A 334 5.28 10.82 -21.66
C SER A 334 5.99 12.16 -21.92
N LYS A 335 6.42 12.83 -20.86
CA LYS A 335 7.24 14.04 -20.90
C LYS A 335 8.28 13.98 -19.79
N GLU A 336 9.42 14.59 -20.04
CA GLU A 336 10.50 14.70 -19.07
C GLU A 336 10.60 16.12 -18.50
N GLY A 337 10.94 16.24 -17.23
CA GLY A 337 11.15 17.52 -16.56
C GLY A 337 10.80 17.49 -15.08
N ARG A 338 10.71 18.69 -14.49
CA ARG A 338 10.25 18.91 -13.11
C ARG A 338 8.81 19.42 -13.05
N THR A 339 8.39 20.15 -14.08
CA THR A 339 7.01 20.59 -14.27
C THR A 339 6.58 20.25 -15.68
N MET A 340 5.48 19.53 -15.82
CA MET A 340 4.93 19.06 -17.09
C MET A 340 3.45 19.38 -17.15
N GLU A 341 2.99 19.78 -18.33
CA GLU A 341 1.58 20.02 -18.61
C GLU A 341 1.13 19.12 -19.76
N PHE A 342 -0.06 18.56 -19.66
CA PHE A 342 -0.69 17.72 -20.66
C PHE A 342 -2.09 18.23 -20.95
N ASP A 343 -2.48 18.17 -22.22
CA ASP A 343 -3.85 18.46 -22.64
C ASP A 343 -4.74 17.23 -22.40
N ALA A 344 -5.83 17.40 -21.65
CA ALA A 344 -6.88 16.42 -21.56
C ALA A 344 -7.87 16.66 -22.70
N ASN A 345 -7.79 15.85 -23.74
CA ASN A 345 -8.58 16.06 -24.97
C ASN A 345 -9.97 15.40 -24.93
N LYS A 346 -10.25 14.61 -23.89
CA LYS A 346 -11.48 13.82 -23.75
C LYS A 346 -11.85 13.64 -22.27
N PRO A 347 -13.11 13.34 -21.95
CA PRO A 347 -13.46 12.75 -20.67
C PRO A 347 -12.70 11.43 -20.40
N GLY A 348 -12.53 11.10 -19.13
CA GLY A 348 -11.87 9.88 -18.68
C GLY A 348 -11.21 10.05 -17.31
N LYS A 349 -10.70 8.94 -16.79
CA LYS A 349 -9.89 8.90 -15.57
C LYS A 349 -8.41 8.96 -15.90
N TYR A 350 -7.76 10.01 -15.43
CA TYR A 350 -6.36 10.30 -15.72
C TYR A 350 -5.49 10.02 -14.52
N ARG A 351 -4.43 9.24 -14.69
CA ARG A 351 -3.40 9.01 -13.68
C ARG A 351 -2.01 9.21 -14.25
N VAL A 352 -1.04 9.45 -13.38
CA VAL A 352 0.36 9.65 -13.76
C VAL A 352 1.21 8.58 -13.06
N GLU A 353 2.16 8.08 -13.83
CA GLU A 353 3.32 7.37 -13.32
C GLU A 353 4.52 8.28 -13.49
N PHE A 354 5.37 8.36 -12.47
CA PHE A 354 6.57 9.18 -12.51
C PHE A 354 7.80 8.32 -12.24
N ASP A 355 8.71 8.32 -13.21
CA ASP A 355 9.99 7.64 -13.13
C ASP A 355 11.10 8.66 -12.83
N VAL A 356 12.09 8.26 -12.04
CA VAL A 356 13.35 8.99 -11.89
C VAL A 356 14.48 8.25 -12.59
N SER A 357 15.48 8.98 -13.10
CA SER A 357 16.65 8.35 -13.73
C SER A 357 17.68 8.00 -12.66
N ILE A 358 18.01 6.71 -12.55
CA ILE A 358 19.05 6.20 -11.66
C ILE A 358 20.01 5.40 -12.54
N LEU A 359 21.28 5.80 -12.58
CA LEU A 359 22.30 5.16 -13.42
C LEU A 359 21.85 5.01 -14.89
N ASP A 360 21.24 6.07 -15.44
CA ASP A 360 20.69 6.14 -16.80
C ASP A 360 19.51 5.18 -17.09
N GLU A 361 18.94 4.56 -16.06
CA GLU A 361 17.74 3.72 -16.16
C GLU A 361 16.51 4.41 -15.56
N TRP A 362 15.38 4.31 -16.25
CA TRP A 362 14.11 4.83 -15.77
C TRP A 362 13.55 3.93 -14.69
N THR A 363 13.48 4.47 -13.49
CA THR A 363 13.10 3.77 -12.28
C THR A 363 11.77 4.30 -11.77
N ALA A 364 10.76 3.43 -11.65
CA ALA A 364 9.46 3.82 -11.11
C ALA A 364 9.61 4.41 -9.71
N TRP A 365 8.95 5.55 -9.48
CA TRP A 365 9.03 6.27 -8.20
C TRP A 365 7.68 6.67 -7.65
N VAL A 366 6.76 7.21 -8.46
CA VAL A 366 5.43 7.64 -7.99
C VAL A 366 4.32 7.07 -8.86
N TYR A 367 3.25 6.62 -8.22
CA TYR A 367 1.98 6.26 -8.85
C TYR A 367 0.84 7.10 -8.24
N THR A 368 0.08 7.83 -9.04
CA THR A 368 -1.05 8.62 -8.54
C THR A 368 -2.37 7.88 -8.68
N ASN A 369 -3.31 8.07 -7.75
CA ASN A 369 -4.70 7.75 -8.01
C ASN A 369 -5.28 8.61 -9.15
N PRO A 370 -6.31 8.13 -9.85
CA PRO A 370 -6.87 8.86 -10.98
C PRO A 370 -7.63 10.12 -10.55
N ILE A 371 -7.56 11.15 -11.40
CA ILE A 371 -8.48 12.29 -11.42
C ILE A 371 -9.54 12.02 -12.49
N ASN A 372 -10.83 12.14 -12.14
CA ASN A 372 -11.91 11.88 -13.08
C ASN A 372 -12.41 13.17 -13.75
N LEU A 373 -12.17 13.29 -15.06
CA LEU A 373 -12.81 14.32 -15.89
C LEU A 373 -14.04 13.71 -16.56
N TYR A 374 -15.23 13.92 -15.97
CA TYR A 374 -16.44 13.26 -16.44
C TYR A 374 -17.17 14.10 -17.49
N ALA A 375 -17.79 13.44 -18.47
CA ALA A 375 -18.70 14.11 -19.39
C ALA A 375 -19.92 14.60 -18.60
N GLU A 376 -20.24 15.89 -18.66
CA GLU A 376 -21.55 16.34 -18.18
C GLU A 376 -22.63 15.75 -19.09
N THR A 377 -23.56 15.01 -18.49
CA THR A 377 -24.79 14.66 -19.20
C THR A 377 -25.55 15.96 -19.45
N PRO A 378 -25.89 16.31 -20.71
CA PRO A 378 -26.71 17.49 -20.96
C PRO A 378 -28.01 17.38 -20.17
N PRO A 379 -28.54 18.48 -19.61
CA PRO A 379 -29.86 18.45 -19.00
C PRO A 379 -30.88 17.93 -20.02
N VAL A 380 -31.67 16.94 -19.63
CA VAL A 380 -32.79 16.44 -20.45
C VAL A 380 -33.73 17.63 -20.71
N PRO A 381 -34.01 18.01 -21.96
CA PRO A 381 -34.97 19.06 -22.25
C PRO A 381 -36.30 18.71 -21.62
N LEU A 382 -36.89 19.64 -20.87
CA LEU A 382 -38.27 19.49 -20.39
C LEU A 382 -39.18 19.28 -21.61
N PRO A 383 -40.13 18.34 -21.57
CA PRO A 383 -41.07 18.15 -22.69
C PRO A 383 -41.79 19.47 -22.96
N GLU A 384 -41.84 19.87 -24.24
CA GLU A 384 -42.59 21.06 -24.66
C GLU A 384 -44.04 20.95 -24.17
N PRO A 385 -44.61 22.03 -23.61
CA PRO A 385 -46.01 22.00 -23.18
C PRO A 385 -46.88 21.69 -24.41
N ALA A 386 -47.69 20.63 -24.27
CA ALA A 386 -48.58 20.18 -25.34
C ALA A 386 -49.42 21.34 -25.86
N THR A 387 -49.22 21.70 -27.12
CA THR A 387 -50.09 22.64 -27.84
C THR A 387 -51.49 22.04 -27.89
N ALA A 388 -52.39 22.57 -27.06
CA ALA A 388 -53.81 22.27 -27.13
C ALA A 388 -54.34 22.77 -28.47
N THR A 389 -54.54 21.87 -29.43
CA THR A 389 -55.34 22.14 -30.62
C THR A 389 -56.78 22.36 -30.18
N ALA A 390 -57.20 23.62 -30.15
CA ALA A 390 -58.60 23.99 -29.99
C ALA A 390 -59.37 23.51 -31.23
N THR A 391 -60.14 22.44 -31.09
CA THR A 391 -61.17 22.08 -32.06
C THR A 391 -62.34 23.05 -31.91
N THR A 392 -62.51 23.94 -32.87
CA THR A 392 -63.74 24.74 -33.05
C THR A 392 -64.82 23.82 -33.61
N ASN A 393 -65.95 23.72 -32.90
CA ASN A 393 -67.23 23.25 -33.44
C ASN A 393 -68.10 24.46 -33.80
#